data_AF-A0A3E0P9C1-F1
#
_entry.id   AF-A0A3E0P9C1-F1
#
_cell.length_a   1.000
_cell.length_b   1.000
_cell.length_c   1.000
_cell.angle_alpha   90.00
_cell.angle_beta   90.00
_cell.angle_gamma   90.00
#
_symmetry.space_group_name_H-M   'P 1'
#
loop_
_entity.id
_entity.type
_entity.pdbx_description
1 polymer ?
#
loop_
_entity_poly.entity_id
_entity_poly.type
_entity_poly.pdbx_seq_one_letter_code
_entity_poly.pdbx_strand_id
1 'polypeptide(L)'
;MSDDYVSSRTPEGPLGFCPLCNSHCRIEPSPESGDATCPSCGVLVWIDSTEAELPSFSRRRLSQLGQAARSRTLCCEEWIASLREIVGIKGPLSLEALRKFELQFAVSLPASLSDALMTQDGGRILGTEVDVYPVNRCVNLTDGVWRTLPLPWLKEPRSRYRMICIGKAPGGSVVLDYRRSDTTPGVCVLDHIFDGELRAEFDSFDRFIEATKV
;
A
#
# COMPACT_ATOMS: atom_id res chain seq x y z
N MET A 1 36.36 28.41 15.93
CA MET A 1 35.24 27.86 15.16
C MET A 1 35.60 26.42 14.92
N SER A 2 35.07 25.52 15.73
CA SER A 2 35.32 24.08 15.63
C SER A 2 34.39 23.54 14.55
N ASP A 3 34.96 22.99 13.49
CA ASP A 3 34.23 22.30 12.43
C ASP A 3 33.64 21.01 12.99
N ASP A 4 32.30 20.96 13.05
CA ASP A 4 31.56 19.73 13.34
C ASP A 4 31.75 18.75 12.17
N TYR A 5 32.64 17.78 12.36
CA TYR A 5 32.85 16.67 11.45
C TYR A 5 31.61 15.77 11.43
N VAL A 6 30.70 16.02 10.50
CA VAL A 6 29.54 15.14 10.26
C VAL A 6 30.05 13.88 9.58
N SER A 7 30.08 12.78 10.34
CA SER A 7 30.46 11.46 9.83
C SER A 7 29.46 10.99 8.77
N SER A 8 29.86 11.01 7.50
CA SER A 8 29.06 10.51 6.37
C SER A 8 29.14 8.98 6.29
N ARG A 9 28.65 8.28 7.31
CA ARG A 9 28.44 6.83 7.18
C ARG A 9 27.15 6.61 6.41
N THR A 10 27.22 5.77 5.39
CA THR A 10 26.04 5.23 4.71
C THR A 10 25.12 4.63 5.78
N PRO A 11 23.82 4.98 5.82
CA PRO A 11 22.91 4.43 6.81
C PRO A 11 22.75 2.93 6.54
N GLU A 12 23.40 2.12 7.38
CA GLU A 12 23.31 0.67 7.40
C GLU A 12 22.02 0.23 8.10
N GLY A 13 21.53 -0.95 7.75
CA GLY A 13 20.35 -1.57 8.38
C GLY A 13 19.13 -1.75 7.46
N PRO A 14 18.13 -2.51 7.92
CA PRO A 14 16.92 -2.82 7.16
C PRO A 14 16.05 -1.57 6.91
N LEU A 15 15.29 -1.59 5.82
CA LEU A 15 14.34 -0.52 5.48
C LEU A 15 13.19 -0.49 6.49
N GLY A 16 12.98 0.67 7.12
CA GLY A 16 11.90 0.91 8.08
C GLY A 16 11.26 2.29 7.96
N PHE A 17 10.17 2.50 8.69
CA PHE A 17 9.49 3.79 8.80
C PHE A 17 9.34 4.19 10.26
N CYS A 18 9.66 5.44 10.58
CA CYS A 18 9.44 5.97 11.92
C CYS A 18 7.94 6.08 12.20
N PRO A 19 7.44 5.55 13.34
CA PRO A 19 6.03 5.55 13.60
C PRO A 19 5.45 6.93 13.93
N LEU A 20 6.30 7.88 14.31
CA LEU A 20 5.90 9.24 14.67
C LEU A 20 5.98 10.20 13.48
N CYS A 21 7.16 10.34 12.86
CA CYS A 21 7.33 11.31 11.77
C CYS A 21 7.09 10.74 10.37
N ASN A 22 6.89 9.42 10.25
CA ASN A 22 6.70 8.71 8.98
C ASN A 22 7.87 8.83 7.99
N SER A 23 9.02 9.37 8.43
CA SER A 23 10.25 9.40 7.63
C SER A 23 10.78 7.98 7.41
N HIS A 24 11.24 7.73 6.19
CA HIS A 24 11.93 6.50 5.84
C HIS A 24 13.31 6.49 6.50
N CYS A 25 13.69 5.38 7.10
CA CYS A 25 14.95 5.25 7.80
C CYS A 25 15.53 3.85 7.59
N ARG A 26 16.84 3.78 7.30
CA ARG A 26 17.64 2.58 7.49
C ARG A 26 18.32 2.71 8.84
N ILE A 27 17.91 1.87 9.77
CA ILE A 27 18.48 1.87 11.11
C ILE A 27 18.76 0.43 11.50
N GLU A 28 20.00 0.18 11.87
CA GLU A 28 20.40 -1.06 12.51
C GLU A 28 19.98 -0.99 13.99
N PRO A 29 19.08 -1.89 14.45
CA PRO A 29 18.70 -1.90 15.86
C PRO A 29 19.84 -2.33 16.76
N SER A 30 19.80 -1.86 18.01
CA SER A 30 20.64 -2.37 19.09
C SER A 30 20.50 -3.90 19.17
N PRO A 31 21.61 -4.67 19.15
CA PRO A 31 21.54 -6.13 19.20
C PRO A 31 20.88 -6.67 20.48
N GLU A 32 21.02 -5.94 21.59
CA GLU A 32 20.57 -6.36 22.91
C GLU A 32 19.08 -6.04 23.16
N SER A 33 18.64 -4.86 22.73
CA SER A 33 17.31 -4.32 23.01
C SER A 33 16.37 -4.31 21.80
N GLY A 34 16.91 -4.40 20.58
CA GLY A 34 16.13 -4.29 19.34
C GLY A 34 15.64 -2.86 19.06
N ASP A 35 16.07 -1.86 19.80
CA ASP A 35 15.65 -0.46 19.63
C ASP A 35 16.67 0.37 18.82
N ALA A 36 16.20 1.47 18.27
CA ALA A 36 17.02 2.40 17.49
C ALA A 36 16.43 3.81 17.54
N THR A 37 17.23 4.85 17.30
CA THR A 37 16.72 6.24 17.30
C THR A 37 16.46 6.72 15.87
N CYS A 38 15.28 7.26 15.61
CA CYS A 38 14.95 7.82 14.31
C CYS A 38 15.86 9.01 13.99
N PRO A 39 16.60 9.00 12.87
CA PRO A 39 17.52 10.10 12.54
C PRO A 39 16.80 11.39 12.16
N SER A 40 15.51 11.31 11.80
CA SER A 40 14.73 12.48 11.38
C SER A 40 14.08 13.24 12.54
N CYS A 41 13.73 12.57 13.64
CA CYS A 41 12.99 13.21 14.75
C CYS A 41 13.50 12.85 16.15
N GLY A 42 14.50 11.97 16.27
CA GLY A 42 15.07 11.60 17.57
C GLY A 42 14.21 10.67 18.42
N VAL A 43 13.07 10.18 17.93
CA VAL A 43 12.26 9.22 18.71
C VAL A 43 12.89 7.83 18.71
N LEU A 44 12.83 7.15 19.85
CA LEU A 44 13.16 5.74 19.97
C LEU A 44 12.11 4.86 19.25
N VAL A 45 12.57 3.96 18.38
CA VAL A 45 11.78 2.97 17.64
C VAL A 45 12.23 1.58 18.04
N TRP A 46 11.29 0.65 18.22
CA TRP A 46 11.59 -0.75 18.51
C TRP A 46 11.41 -1.56 17.23
N ILE A 47 12.45 -2.29 16.83
CA ILE A 47 12.53 -3.08 15.61
C ILE A 47 12.58 -4.55 16.05
N ASP A 48 11.43 -5.23 16.03
CA ASP A 48 11.35 -6.65 16.39
C ASP A 48 12.19 -7.49 15.41
N SER A 49 13.27 -8.09 15.92
CA SER A 49 14.27 -8.85 15.17
C SER A 49 13.81 -10.27 14.80
N THR A 50 12.65 -10.70 15.27
CA THR A 50 12.09 -12.06 15.06
C THR A 50 11.18 -12.19 13.82
N GLU A 51 10.91 -11.12 13.07
CA GLU A 51 9.92 -11.13 11.97
C GLU A 51 10.50 -10.59 10.65
N ALA A 52 11.56 -11.21 10.13
CA ALA A 52 12.18 -10.79 8.87
C ALA A 52 11.33 -11.04 7.61
N GLU A 53 10.14 -11.67 7.70
CA GLU A 53 9.41 -12.15 6.50
C GLU A 53 7.98 -11.60 6.29
N LEU A 54 7.44 -10.73 7.16
CA LEU A 54 6.08 -10.19 6.96
C LEU A 54 6.06 -8.72 6.49
N PRO A 55 5.21 -8.34 5.51
CA PRO A 55 5.08 -6.97 5.05
C PRO A 55 4.77 -5.98 6.18
N SER A 56 5.47 -4.85 6.18
CA SER A 56 5.51 -3.84 7.25
C SER A 56 4.17 -3.16 7.58
N PHE A 57 3.14 -3.33 6.76
CA PHE A 57 1.81 -2.75 7.00
C PHE A 57 1.03 -3.47 8.12
N SER A 58 1.32 -4.75 8.39
CA SER A 58 0.59 -5.59 9.36
C SER A 58 1.06 -5.40 10.82
N ARG A 59 2.26 -4.85 11.03
CA ARG A 59 2.99 -4.93 12.32
C ARG A 59 2.48 -3.99 13.43
N ARG A 60 2.10 -2.74 13.09
CA ARG A 60 1.66 -1.75 14.10
C ARG A 60 0.40 -2.13 14.87
N ARG A 61 -0.45 -2.97 14.29
CA ARG A 61 -1.76 -3.32 14.86
C ARG A 61 -1.75 -4.68 15.57
N LEU A 62 -0.87 -5.60 15.18
CA LEU A 62 -0.70 -6.89 15.87
C LEU A 62 -0.07 -6.72 17.26
N SER A 63 0.86 -5.78 17.45
CA SER A 63 1.44 -5.50 18.77
C SER A 63 0.44 -4.86 19.75
N GLN A 64 -0.49 -4.02 19.26
CA GLN A 64 -1.60 -3.49 20.05
C GLN A 64 -2.59 -4.61 20.48
N LEU A 65 -2.79 -5.62 19.63
CA LEU A 65 -3.60 -6.80 19.97
C LEU A 65 -2.94 -7.70 21.03
N GLY A 66 -1.62 -7.84 21.02
CA GLY A 66 -0.91 -8.60 22.06
C GLY A 66 -1.13 -8.05 23.48
N GLN A 67 -1.39 -6.74 23.60
CA GLN A 67 -1.74 -6.07 24.86
C GLN A 67 -3.25 -6.09 25.15
N ALA A 68 -4.11 -5.98 24.13
CA ALA A 68 -5.57 -6.04 24.28
C ALA A 68 -6.12 -7.46 24.53
N ALA A 69 -5.55 -8.48 23.89
CA ALA A 69 -5.96 -9.88 24.04
C ALA A 69 -5.61 -10.47 25.42
N ARG A 70 -4.62 -9.88 26.13
CA ARG A 70 -4.30 -10.27 27.52
C ARG A 70 -5.24 -9.64 28.55
N SER A 71 -6.04 -8.64 28.16
CA SER A 71 -6.82 -7.84 29.10
C SER A 71 -8.34 -8.03 28.99
N ARG A 72 -8.87 -8.66 27.93
CA ARG A 72 -10.30 -9.00 27.82
C ARG A 72 -10.55 -10.29 27.03
N THR A 73 -11.44 -11.13 27.55
CA THR A 73 -12.07 -12.26 26.84
C THR A 73 -13.00 -11.72 25.76
N LEU A 74 -12.44 -11.28 24.62
CA LEU A 74 -13.25 -11.01 23.43
C LEU A 74 -13.78 -12.34 22.90
N CYS A 75 -15.06 -12.37 22.51
CA CYS A 75 -15.61 -13.56 21.86
C CYS A 75 -15.00 -13.70 20.45
N CYS A 76 -15.09 -14.90 19.86
CA CYS A 76 -14.49 -15.21 18.55
C CYS A 76 -14.92 -14.21 17.46
N GLU A 77 -16.17 -13.74 17.49
CA GLU A 77 -16.70 -12.79 16.51
C GLU A 77 -16.10 -11.37 16.64
N GLU A 78 -15.94 -10.86 17.86
CA GLU A 78 -15.31 -9.55 18.12
C GLU A 78 -13.82 -9.55 17.79
N TRP A 79 -13.16 -10.69 17.99
CA TRP A 79 -11.76 -10.89 17.61
C TRP A 79 -11.59 -10.92 16.08
N ILE A 80 -12.48 -11.62 15.36
CA ILE A 80 -12.50 -11.63 13.89
C ILE A 80 -12.82 -10.24 13.32
N ALA A 81 -13.74 -9.49 13.92
CA ALA A 81 -14.06 -8.12 13.50
C ALA A 81 -12.85 -7.18 13.68
N SER A 82 -12.14 -7.29 14.81
CA SER A 82 -10.93 -6.52 15.08
C SER A 82 -9.79 -6.89 14.12
N LEU A 83 -9.58 -8.18 13.85
CA LEU A 83 -8.60 -8.62 12.85
C LEU A 83 -8.96 -8.14 11.44
N ARG A 84 -10.23 -8.18 11.04
CA ARG A 84 -10.70 -7.65 9.76
C ARG A 84 -10.40 -6.17 9.61
N GLU A 85 -10.68 -5.38 10.64
CA GLU A 85 -10.35 -3.95 10.65
C GLU A 85 -8.84 -3.74 10.57
N ILE A 86 -8.06 -4.59 11.24
CA ILE A 86 -6.61 -4.50 11.35
C ILE A 86 -5.90 -4.87 10.05
N VAL A 87 -6.26 -6.01 9.47
CA VAL A 87 -5.75 -6.54 8.19
C VAL A 87 -6.35 -5.74 7.02
N GLY A 88 -7.39 -4.94 7.27
CA GLY A 88 -8.07 -4.14 6.25
C GLY A 88 -8.99 -4.98 5.36
N ILE A 89 -9.35 -6.19 5.78
CA ILE A 89 -10.36 -7.03 5.14
C ILE A 89 -11.72 -6.49 5.57
N LYS A 90 -12.25 -5.55 4.80
CA LYS A 90 -13.64 -5.13 4.96
C LYS A 90 -14.56 -6.17 4.34
N GLY A 91 -15.81 -6.18 4.80
CA GLY A 91 -16.85 -7.00 4.19
C GLY A 91 -17.11 -6.62 2.72
N PRO A 92 -18.06 -7.30 2.07
CA PRO A 92 -18.57 -6.95 0.74
C PRO A 92 -18.79 -5.45 0.57
N LEU A 93 -18.30 -4.87 -0.53
CA LEU A 93 -18.61 -3.49 -0.89
C LEU A 93 -20.07 -3.40 -1.36
N SER A 94 -20.84 -2.44 -0.84
CA SER A 94 -22.21 -2.23 -1.29
C SER A 94 -22.23 -1.63 -2.71
N LEU A 95 -23.29 -1.95 -3.47
CA LEU A 95 -23.48 -1.39 -4.82
C LEU A 95 -23.54 0.15 -4.81
N GLU A 96 -24.09 0.74 -3.75
CA GLU A 96 -24.13 2.20 -3.58
C GLU A 96 -22.72 2.79 -3.40
N ALA A 97 -21.88 2.14 -2.58
CA ALA A 97 -20.51 2.59 -2.38
C ALA A 97 -19.67 2.44 -3.66
N LEU A 98 -19.88 1.36 -4.42
CA LEU A 98 -19.27 1.15 -5.74
C LEU A 98 -19.66 2.27 -6.72
N ARG A 99 -20.96 2.57 -6.84
CA ARG A 99 -21.46 3.67 -7.70
C ARG A 99 -20.93 5.03 -7.27
N LYS A 100 -20.84 5.28 -5.97
CA LYS A 100 -20.28 6.52 -5.43
C LYS A 100 -18.81 6.66 -5.81
N PHE A 101 -18.04 5.56 -5.77
CA PHE A 101 -16.66 5.55 -6.22
C PHE A 101 -16.55 5.85 -7.72
N GLU A 102 -17.32 5.16 -8.57
CA GLU A 102 -17.35 5.40 -10.01
C GLU A 102 -17.70 6.85 -10.36
N LEU A 103 -18.69 7.42 -9.67
CA LEU A 103 -19.06 8.82 -9.81
C LEU A 103 -17.95 9.78 -9.33
N GLN A 104 -17.30 9.48 -8.21
CA GLN A 104 -16.22 10.30 -7.65
C GLN A 104 -15.04 10.43 -8.62
N PHE A 105 -14.68 9.35 -9.29
CA PHE A 105 -13.56 9.33 -10.23
C PHE A 105 -13.99 9.56 -11.69
N ALA A 106 -15.30 9.65 -11.95
CA ALA A 106 -15.89 9.73 -13.29
C ALA A 106 -15.39 8.60 -14.22
N VAL A 107 -15.42 7.36 -13.73
CA VAL A 107 -14.97 6.15 -14.46
C VAL A 107 -15.97 5.01 -14.27
N SER A 108 -15.91 4.01 -15.17
CA SER A 108 -16.52 2.70 -14.94
C SER A 108 -15.45 1.70 -14.52
N LEU A 109 -15.66 0.96 -13.44
CA LEU A 109 -14.74 -0.09 -13.02
C LEU A 109 -14.86 -1.32 -13.92
N PRO A 110 -13.74 -2.03 -14.21
CA PRO A 110 -13.80 -3.35 -14.85
C PRO A 110 -14.72 -4.31 -14.08
N ALA A 111 -15.55 -5.09 -14.79
CA ALA A 111 -16.53 -5.98 -14.17
C ALA A 111 -15.91 -6.94 -13.14
N SER A 112 -14.77 -7.55 -13.47
CA SER A 112 -14.05 -8.46 -12.58
C SER A 112 -13.51 -7.79 -11.32
N LEU A 113 -13.09 -6.52 -11.41
CA LEU A 113 -12.68 -5.76 -10.23
C LEU A 113 -13.89 -5.37 -9.37
N SER A 114 -14.99 -4.97 -10.00
CA SER A 114 -16.26 -4.70 -9.30
C SER A 114 -16.76 -5.93 -8.56
N ASP A 115 -16.77 -7.10 -9.20
CA ASP A 115 -17.16 -8.37 -8.60
C ASP A 115 -16.24 -8.73 -7.42
N ALA A 116 -14.93 -8.51 -7.56
CA ALA A 116 -13.97 -8.73 -6.49
C ALA A 116 -14.23 -7.81 -5.29
N LEU A 117 -14.46 -6.51 -5.52
CA LEU A 117 -14.76 -5.54 -4.45
C LEU A 117 -16.10 -5.82 -3.78
N MET A 118 -17.11 -6.24 -4.56
CA MET A 118 -18.41 -6.65 -4.03
C MET A 118 -18.35 -7.95 -3.24
N THR A 119 -17.32 -8.78 -3.45
CA THR A 119 -17.05 -9.95 -2.60
C THR A 119 -16.29 -9.53 -1.35
N GLN A 120 -15.28 -8.65 -1.50
CA GLN A 120 -14.43 -8.19 -0.41
C GLN A 120 -13.86 -6.79 -0.73
N ASP A 121 -14.14 -5.79 0.11
CA ASP A 121 -13.62 -4.43 -0.06
C ASP A 121 -12.12 -4.35 0.31
N GLY A 122 -11.27 -4.76 -0.62
CA GLY A 122 -9.83 -4.86 -0.50
C GLY A 122 -9.31 -6.26 -0.15
N GLY A 123 -8.00 -6.39 0.02
CA GLY A 123 -7.31 -7.65 0.30
C GLY A 123 -6.79 -8.37 -0.95
N ARG A 124 -6.31 -9.61 -0.78
CA ARG A 124 -5.68 -10.39 -1.84
C ARG A 124 -6.69 -11.06 -2.74
N ILE A 125 -6.49 -10.97 -4.06
CA ILE A 125 -7.25 -11.76 -5.03
C ILE A 125 -6.76 -13.21 -4.98
N LEU A 126 -7.69 -14.14 -4.74
CA LEU A 126 -7.38 -15.57 -4.61
C LEU A 126 -6.66 -16.12 -5.85
N GLY A 127 -5.61 -16.91 -5.62
CA GLY A 127 -4.79 -17.50 -6.68
C GLY A 127 -3.80 -16.54 -7.34
N THR A 128 -3.63 -15.33 -6.79
CA THR A 128 -2.67 -14.34 -7.29
C THR A 128 -1.88 -13.71 -6.14
N GLU A 129 -0.81 -12.98 -6.47
CA GLU A 129 -0.10 -12.11 -5.51
C GLU A 129 -0.60 -10.65 -5.54
N VAL A 130 -1.79 -10.41 -6.09
CA VAL A 130 -2.36 -9.07 -6.24
C VAL A 130 -3.19 -8.72 -5.00
N ASP A 131 -2.80 -7.64 -4.32
CA ASP A 131 -3.50 -7.06 -3.18
C ASP A 131 -4.27 -5.80 -3.62
N VAL A 132 -5.60 -5.86 -3.64
CA VAL A 132 -6.48 -4.72 -3.93
C VAL A 132 -6.68 -3.90 -2.67
N TYR A 133 -6.68 -2.58 -2.81
CA TYR A 133 -7.00 -1.68 -1.72
C TYR A 133 -8.50 -1.61 -1.48
N PRO A 134 -8.93 -1.41 -0.23
CA PRO A 134 -10.28 -0.95 0.03
C PRO A 134 -10.58 0.31 -0.79
N VAL A 135 -11.81 0.47 -1.25
CA VAL A 135 -12.23 1.53 -2.18
C VAL A 135 -11.90 2.94 -1.67
N ASN A 136 -11.92 3.13 -0.35
CA ASN A 136 -11.61 4.40 0.30
C ASN A 136 -10.10 4.72 0.39
N ARG A 137 -9.25 3.79 -0.03
CA ARG A 137 -7.79 3.93 -0.13
C ARG A 137 -7.29 4.03 -1.56
N CYS A 138 -8.15 3.79 -2.55
CA CYS A 138 -7.85 4.05 -3.94
C CYS A 138 -7.63 5.55 -4.13
N VAL A 139 -6.57 5.92 -4.86
CA VAL A 139 -6.17 7.33 -5.03
C VAL A 139 -5.88 7.64 -6.48
N ASN A 140 -6.15 8.87 -6.88
CA ASN A 140 -5.69 9.39 -8.15
C ASN A 140 -4.16 9.58 -8.13
N LEU A 141 -3.50 9.42 -9.27
CA LEU A 141 -2.07 9.72 -9.39
C LEU A 141 -1.76 11.23 -9.26
N THR A 142 -2.78 12.09 -9.21
CA THR A 142 -2.66 13.50 -8.83
C THR A 142 -2.62 13.73 -7.32
N ASP A 143 -2.78 12.70 -6.49
CA ASP A 143 -2.89 12.85 -5.03
C ASP A 143 -1.77 12.13 -4.27
N GLY A 144 -1.58 12.54 -3.01
CA GLY A 144 -0.61 11.94 -2.09
C GLY A 144 0.81 11.87 -2.65
N VAL A 145 1.45 10.72 -2.47
CA VAL A 145 2.82 10.46 -2.92
C VAL A 145 2.97 10.46 -4.44
N TRP A 146 1.92 10.16 -5.20
CA TRP A 146 1.98 10.08 -6.67
C TRP A 146 2.13 11.44 -7.33
N ARG A 147 1.63 12.51 -6.68
CA ARG A 147 1.71 13.88 -7.19
C ARG A 147 3.15 14.32 -7.44
N THR A 148 4.08 13.89 -6.60
CA THR A 148 5.49 14.35 -6.63
C THR A 148 6.39 13.48 -7.49
N LEU A 149 5.94 12.29 -7.90
CA LEU A 149 6.77 11.39 -8.72
C LEU A 149 6.89 11.92 -10.16
N PRO A 150 8.06 11.86 -10.81
CA PRO A 150 8.26 12.42 -12.14
C PRO A 150 7.54 11.64 -13.27
N LEU A 151 7.27 10.34 -13.10
CA LEU A 151 6.59 9.46 -14.09
C LEU A 151 7.12 9.70 -15.53
N PRO A 152 8.41 9.42 -15.82
CA PRO A 152 9.07 9.85 -17.06
C PRO A 152 8.46 9.27 -18.35
N TRP A 153 7.77 8.14 -18.25
CA TRP A 153 7.08 7.49 -19.37
C TRP A 153 5.72 8.17 -19.71
N LEU A 154 5.22 9.02 -18.81
CA LEU A 154 3.98 9.76 -19.00
C LEU A 154 4.26 11.08 -19.73
N LYS A 155 4.02 11.10 -21.05
CA LYS A 155 4.27 12.28 -21.90
C LYS A 155 3.53 13.54 -21.45
N GLU A 156 2.33 13.39 -20.89
CA GLU A 156 1.47 14.49 -20.48
C GLU A 156 1.17 14.39 -18.98
N PRO A 157 1.83 15.18 -18.10
CA PRO A 157 1.58 15.13 -16.66
C PRO A 157 0.13 15.37 -16.26
N ARG A 158 -0.63 16.11 -17.08
CA ARG A 158 -2.06 16.32 -16.88
C ARG A 158 -2.85 15.02 -17.00
N SER A 159 -2.43 14.02 -17.77
CA SER A 159 -3.19 12.78 -17.91
C SER A 159 -3.24 11.93 -16.63
N ARG A 160 -2.50 12.30 -15.57
CA ARG A 160 -2.53 11.61 -14.26
C ARG A 160 -3.93 11.55 -13.65
N TYR A 161 -4.80 12.55 -13.90
CA TYR A 161 -6.16 12.52 -13.35
C TYR A 161 -7.01 11.37 -13.90
N ARG A 162 -6.60 10.75 -15.01
CA ARG A 162 -7.23 9.55 -15.60
C ARG A 162 -6.62 8.24 -15.08
N MET A 163 -5.80 8.28 -14.04
CA MET A 163 -5.08 7.12 -13.53
C MET A 163 -5.38 6.92 -12.05
N ILE A 164 -5.79 5.71 -11.68
CA ILE A 164 -6.27 5.38 -10.34
C ILE A 164 -5.46 4.22 -9.78
N CYS A 165 -4.73 4.45 -8.69
CA CYS A 165 -4.04 3.40 -7.96
C CYS A 165 -5.04 2.61 -7.13
N ILE A 166 -5.14 1.30 -7.42
CA ILE A 166 -6.14 0.40 -6.83
C ILE A 166 -5.54 -0.68 -5.94
N GLY A 167 -4.22 -0.82 -5.89
CA GLY A 167 -3.62 -1.93 -5.16
C GLY A 167 -2.11 -2.05 -5.32
N LYS A 168 -1.61 -3.24 -4.99
CA LYS A 168 -0.21 -3.67 -5.13
C LYS A 168 -0.15 -5.05 -5.78
N ALA A 169 0.95 -5.27 -6.49
CA ALA A 169 1.33 -6.54 -7.04
C ALA A 169 2.86 -6.67 -6.95
N PRO A 170 3.44 -7.84 -7.23
CA PRO A 170 4.89 -7.95 -7.37
C PRO A 170 5.44 -6.88 -8.33
N GLY A 171 6.44 -6.14 -7.86
CA GLY A 171 7.07 -5.07 -8.63
C GLY A 171 6.44 -3.68 -8.52
N GLY A 172 5.26 -3.50 -7.90
CA GLY A 172 4.75 -2.14 -7.70
C GLY A 172 3.28 -2.00 -7.33
N SER A 173 2.80 -0.77 -7.49
CA SER A 173 1.40 -0.41 -7.34
C SER A 173 0.64 -0.66 -8.63
N VAL A 174 -0.55 -1.22 -8.50
CA VAL A 174 -1.47 -1.50 -9.61
C VAL A 174 -2.30 -0.26 -9.88
N VAL A 175 -2.24 0.23 -11.11
CA VAL A 175 -2.90 1.46 -11.54
C VAL A 175 -3.80 1.17 -12.73
N LEU A 176 -5.07 1.55 -12.62
CA LEU A 176 -5.99 1.58 -13.76
C LEU A 176 -5.70 2.81 -14.61
N ASP A 177 -5.53 2.61 -15.92
CA ASP A 177 -5.22 3.65 -16.89
C ASP A 177 -6.40 3.90 -17.83
N TYR A 178 -7.15 4.98 -17.56
CA TYR A 178 -8.31 5.41 -18.34
C TYR A 178 -7.95 6.42 -19.44
N ARG A 179 -6.67 6.64 -19.76
CA ARG A 179 -6.28 7.60 -20.81
C ARG A 179 -6.77 7.18 -22.20
N ARG A 180 -6.97 5.88 -22.41
CA ARG A 180 -7.40 5.31 -23.70
C ARG A 180 -8.91 5.12 -23.82
N SER A 181 -9.59 4.89 -22.70
CA SER A 181 -11.02 4.57 -22.65
C SER A 181 -11.57 4.82 -21.24
N ASP A 182 -12.80 5.34 -21.14
CA ASP A 182 -13.50 5.57 -19.88
C ASP A 182 -14.14 4.29 -19.30
N THR A 183 -14.31 3.25 -20.13
CA THR A 183 -15.04 2.01 -19.77
C THR A 183 -14.14 0.78 -19.74
N THR A 184 -12.99 0.82 -20.39
CA THR A 184 -12.06 -0.31 -20.51
C THR A 184 -10.64 0.17 -20.22
N PRO A 185 -10.30 0.38 -18.93
CA PRO A 185 -8.97 0.85 -18.58
C PRO A 185 -7.92 -0.22 -18.88
N GLY A 186 -6.74 0.22 -19.30
CA GLY A 186 -5.54 -0.60 -19.21
C GLY A 186 -5.09 -0.74 -17.75
N VAL A 187 -4.10 -1.58 -17.51
CA VAL A 187 -3.45 -1.70 -16.20
C VAL A 187 -1.97 -1.42 -16.33
N CYS A 188 -1.45 -0.56 -15.47
CA CYS A 188 -0.03 -0.32 -15.30
C CYS A 188 0.44 -0.81 -13.93
N VAL A 189 1.62 -1.40 -13.87
CA VAL A 189 2.32 -1.68 -12.60
C VAL A 189 3.44 -0.66 -12.45
N LEU A 190 3.33 0.20 -11.43
CA LEU A 190 4.25 1.31 -11.21
C LEU A 190 5.07 1.12 -9.94
N ASP A 191 6.38 1.27 -10.06
CA ASP A 191 7.28 1.19 -8.93
C ASP A 191 7.43 2.54 -8.24
N HIS A 192 6.69 2.74 -7.15
CA HIS A 192 6.73 3.97 -6.37
C HIS A 192 8.08 4.21 -5.65
N ILE A 193 8.95 3.20 -5.55
CA ILE A 193 10.30 3.36 -4.96
C ILE A 193 11.25 3.95 -5.99
N PHE A 194 11.10 3.58 -7.26
CA PHE A 194 11.94 4.04 -8.36
C PHE A 194 11.22 5.11 -9.18
N ASP A 195 10.81 6.20 -8.52
CA ASP A 195 10.25 7.39 -9.17
C ASP A 195 9.00 7.15 -10.05
N GLY A 196 8.27 6.06 -9.76
CA GLY A 196 7.10 5.63 -10.52
C GLY A 196 7.45 5.05 -11.90
N GLU A 197 8.58 4.36 -11.99
CA GLU A 197 8.98 3.57 -13.16
C GLU A 197 7.86 2.59 -13.57
N LEU A 198 7.57 2.53 -14.86
CA LEU A 198 6.61 1.59 -15.43
C LEU A 198 7.26 0.20 -15.54
N ARG A 199 6.78 -0.77 -14.76
CA ARG A 199 7.28 -2.15 -14.76
C ARG A 199 6.56 -3.05 -15.75
N ALA A 200 5.25 -2.87 -15.88
CA ALA A 200 4.41 -3.67 -16.77
C ALA A 200 3.18 -2.88 -17.21
N GLU A 201 2.66 -3.21 -18.38
CA GLU A 201 1.42 -2.66 -18.94
C GLU A 201 0.58 -3.79 -19.53
N PHE A 202 -0.73 -3.75 -19.28
CA PHE A 202 -1.72 -4.70 -19.75
C PHE A 202 -2.88 -3.95 -20.39
N ASP A 203 -3.53 -4.55 -21.37
CA ASP A 203 -4.67 -3.97 -22.09
C ASP A 203 -5.98 -3.93 -21.26
N SER A 204 -6.06 -4.72 -20.20
CA SER A 204 -7.26 -4.92 -19.39
C SER A 204 -6.92 -5.51 -18.01
N PHE A 205 -7.84 -5.36 -17.07
CA PHE A 205 -7.70 -5.94 -15.73
C PHE A 205 -7.72 -7.48 -15.75
N ASP A 206 -8.55 -8.10 -16.58
CA ASP A 206 -8.62 -9.56 -16.68
C ASP A 206 -7.31 -10.17 -17.19
N ARG A 207 -6.67 -9.55 -18.20
CA ARG A 207 -5.36 -9.98 -18.69
C ARG A 207 -4.27 -9.81 -17.65
N PHE A 208 -4.33 -8.74 -16.86
CA PHE A 208 -3.44 -8.54 -15.74
C PHE A 208 -3.60 -9.65 -14.68
N ILE A 209 -4.83 -9.96 -14.27
CA ILE A 209 -5.08 -11.04 -13.30
C ILE A 209 -4.58 -12.39 -13.82
N GLU A 210 -4.87 -12.73 -15.08
CA GLU A 210 -4.38 -13.98 -15.69
C GLU A 210 -2.85 -14.09 -15.67
N ALA A 211 -2.15 -12.99 -15.94
CA ALA A 211 -0.69 -12.94 -15.94
C ALA A 211 -0.06 -13.03 -14.53
N THR A 212 -0.86 -12.86 -13.47
CA THR A 212 -0.39 -12.86 -12.06
C THR A 212 -0.84 -14.08 -11.26
N LYS A 213 -1.45 -15.07 -11.93
CA LYS A 213 -1.82 -16.34 -11.30
C LYS A 213 -0.58 -17.13 -10.90
N VAL A 214 -0.64 -17.76 -9.72
CA VAL A 214 0.41 -18.63 -9.14
C VAL A 214 0.02 -20.10 -9.31
#